data_AF-A0A818P434-F1
#
_entry.id   AF-A0A818P434-F1
#
_cell.length_a   1.000
_cell.length_b   1.000
_cell.length_c   1.000
_cell.angle_alpha   90.00
_cell.angle_beta   90.00
_cell.angle_gamma   90.00
#
_symmetry.space_group_name_H-M   'P 1'
#
loop_
_entity.id
_entity.type
_entity.pdbx_description
1 polymer ?
#
loop_
_entity_poly.entity_id
_entity_poly.type
_entity_poly.pdbx_seq_one_letter_code
_entity_poly.pdbx_strand_id
1 'polypeptide(L)'
;IGDAKRRQDIFDHEQVSTNDHMHLSTEVGEGDEKSRKTFYREFKKVVDASDIIIQVLDARDPLGCRCPQVEQAVLTSGKNKKLILLLNKIDLIPRDNLDKWLKYLRNEFPTIAFRSSTQNQRDRLGHVKASL
;
A
#
# COMPACT_ATOMS: atom_id res chain seq x y z
N ILE A 1 -30.50 4.74 35.00
CA ILE A 1 -29.03 4.67 34.74
C ILE A 1 -28.69 3.73 33.56
N GLY A 2 -29.47 2.67 33.29
CA GLY A 2 -29.19 1.72 32.19
C GLY A 2 -29.30 2.25 30.76
N ASP A 3 -30.15 3.25 30.50
CA ASP A 3 -30.35 3.76 29.12
C ASP A 3 -29.21 4.67 28.62
N ALA A 4 -28.44 5.28 29.53
CA ALA A 4 -27.28 6.08 29.15
C ALA A 4 -26.13 5.18 28.66
N LYS A 5 -25.90 4.06 29.36
CA LYS A 5 -24.92 3.04 28.94
C LYS A 5 -25.28 2.41 27.60
N ARG A 6 -26.55 2.02 27.42
CA ARG A 6 -27.02 1.42 26.16
C ARG A 6 -26.85 2.37 24.96
N ARG A 7 -27.06 3.68 25.14
CA ARG A 7 -26.81 4.66 24.07
C ARG A 7 -25.33 4.88 23.80
N GLN A 8 -24.48 4.84 24.83
CA GLN A 8 -23.04 4.93 24.65
C GLN A 8 -22.49 3.70 23.92
N ASP A 9 -22.96 2.50 24.27
CA ASP A 9 -22.59 1.26 23.59
C ASP A 9 -23.04 1.27 22.12
N ILE A 10 -24.23 1.80 21.80
CA ILE A 10 -24.71 1.97 20.43
C ILE A 10 -23.88 3.00 19.66
N PHE A 11 -23.54 4.13 20.28
CA PHE A 11 -22.73 5.18 19.66
C PHE A 11 -21.29 4.73 19.42
N ASP A 12 -20.71 3.97 20.35
CA ASP A 12 -19.39 3.35 20.20
C ASP A 12 -19.41 2.25 19.12
N HIS A 13 -20.52 1.50 18.97
CA HIS A 13 -20.69 0.51 17.90
C HIS A 13 -20.87 1.15 16.51
N GLU A 14 -21.60 2.26 16.40
CA GLU A 14 -21.75 3.03 15.16
C GLU A 14 -20.44 3.71 14.74
N GLN A 15 -19.62 4.16 15.69
CA GLN A 15 -18.28 4.73 15.43
C GLN A 15 -17.27 3.67 14.95
N VAL A 16 -17.38 2.42 15.42
CA VAL A 16 -16.62 1.29 14.87
C VAL A 16 -17.13 0.91 13.49
N SER A 17 -18.44 0.96 13.26
CA SER A 17 -19.08 0.58 11.98
C SER A 17 -18.83 1.58 10.85
N THR A 18 -18.60 2.86 11.16
CA THR A 18 -18.40 3.91 10.14
C THR A 18 -16.96 4.01 9.60
N ASN A 19 -15.98 3.40 10.27
CA ASN A 19 -14.58 3.37 9.81
C ASN A 19 -14.22 2.14 8.95
N ASP A 20 -15.17 1.23 8.71
CA ASP A 20 -14.98 -0.01 7.93
C ASP A 20 -15.58 0.06 6.52
N HIS A 21 -15.86 1.25 5.99
CA HIS A 21 -16.39 1.37 4.62
C HIS A 21 -15.30 1.31 3.54
N MET A 22 -14.62 0.17 3.46
CA MET A 22 -13.97 -0.29 2.25
C MET A 22 -14.33 -1.76 2.03
N HIS A 23 -15.58 -2.00 1.62
CA HIS A 23 -16.07 -3.33 1.28
C HIS A 23 -15.40 -3.77 -0.02
N LEU A 24 -14.31 -4.54 0.07
CA LEU A 24 -13.77 -5.29 -1.05
C LEU A 24 -14.80 -6.36 -1.41
N SER A 25 -15.65 -6.08 -2.40
CA SER A 25 -16.68 -6.98 -2.90
C SER A 25 -16.03 -8.16 -3.61
N THR A 26 -15.68 -9.18 -2.84
CA THR A 26 -15.41 -10.52 -3.34
C THR A 26 -16.14 -11.46 -2.39
N GLU A 27 -17.16 -12.15 -2.90
CA GLU A 27 -17.95 -13.14 -2.16
C GLU A 27 -17.04 -14.31 -1.77
N VAL A 28 -16.71 -14.46 -0.48
CA VAL A 28 -15.93 -15.61 0.02
C VAL A 28 -16.32 -15.94 1.47
N GLY A 29 -16.32 -17.25 1.79
CA GLY A 29 -16.89 -17.84 3.01
C GLY A 29 -16.25 -17.45 4.34
N GLU A 30 -16.98 -17.73 5.43
CA GLU A 30 -16.76 -17.24 6.81
C GLU A 30 -15.35 -17.47 7.37
N GLY A 31 -14.62 -18.48 6.91
CA GLY A 31 -13.23 -18.75 7.31
C GLY A 31 -12.22 -17.69 6.84
N ASP A 32 -12.47 -17.06 5.70
CA ASP A 32 -11.57 -16.05 5.11
C ASP A 32 -11.72 -14.67 5.75
N GLU A 33 -12.82 -14.43 6.46
CA GLU A 33 -13.10 -13.13 7.05
C GLU A 33 -12.19 -12.80 8.23
N LYS A 34 -11.87 -13.79 9.08
CA LYS A 34 -10.98 -13.59 10.24
C LYS A 34 -9.54 -13.29 9.81
N SER A 35 -9.07 -13.94 8.75
CA SER A 35 -7.75 -13.71 8.17
C SER A 35 -7.63 -12.33 7.54
N ARG A 36 -8.64 -11.89 6.78
CA ARG A 36 -8.70 -10.54 6.19
C ARG A 36 -8.73 -9.44 7.25
N LYS A 37 -9.53 -9.60 8.30
CA LYS A 37 -9.60 -8.64 9.42
C LYS A 37 -8.25 -8.51 10.12
N THR A 38 -7.56 -9.64 10.33
CA THR A 38 -6.22 -9.65 10.94
C THR A 38 -5.20 -8.95 10.05
N PHE A 39 -5.20 -9.24 8.75
CA PHE A 39 -4.33 -8.58 7.78
C PHE A 39 -4.55 -7.06 7.75
N TYR A 40 -5.81 -6.62 7.67
CA TYR A 40 -6.14 -5.20 7.61
C TYR A 40 -5.72 -4.45 8.88
N ARG A 41 -5.85 -5.09 10.04
CA ARG A 41 -5.35 -4.53 11.30
C ARG A 41 -3.84 -4.31 11.28
N GLU A 42 -3.06 -5.27 10.79
CA GLU A 42 -1.60 -5.11 10.69
C GLU A 42 -1.22 -4.09 9.61
N PHE A 43 -1.92 -4.08 8.47
CA PHE A 43 -1.75 -3.08 7.42
C PHE A 43 -1.93 -1.67 7.96
N LYS A 44 -3.02 -1.40 8.69
CA LYS A 44 -3.29 -0.09 9.27
C LYS A 44 -2.17 0.39 10.20
N LYS A 45 -1.64 -0.49 11.07
CA LYS A 45 -0.50 -0.16 11.93
C LYS A 45 0.74 0.26 11.12
N VAL A 46 1.03 -0.46 10.02
CA VAL A 46 2.16 -0.14 9.14
C VAL A 46 1.95 1.22 8.46
N VAL A 47 0.75 1.49 7.97
CA VAL A 47 0.41 2.77 7.36
C VAL A 47 0.57 3.92 8.36
N ASP A 48 0.04 3.76 9.56
CA ASP A 48 0.09 4.77 10.62
C ASP A 48 1.53 5.08 11.04
N ALA A 49 2.38 4.05 11.15
CA ALA A 49 3.78 4.19 11.55
C ALA A 49 4.73 4.71 10.45
N SER A 50 4.33 4.70 9.18
CA SER A 50 5.24 4.99 8.06
C SER A 50 4.95 6.34 7.39
N ASP A 51 5.95 7.19 7.18
CA ASP A 51 5.75 8.43 6.40
C ASP A 51 5.69 8.18 4.89
N ILE A 52 6.42 7.16 4.42
CA ILE A 52 6.54 6.79 3.01
C ILE A 52 6.23 5.30 2.87
N ILE A 53 5.36 4.98 1.90
CA ILE A 53 5.00 3.62 1.53
C ILE A 53 5.44 3.37 0.10
N ILE A 54 6.06 2.21 -0.13
CA ILE A 54 6.54 1.80 -1.44
C ILE A 54 5.70 0.62 -1.92
N GLN A 55 5.05 0.77 -3.06
CA GLN A 55 4.33 -0.30 -3.74
C GLN A 55 5.21 -0.88 -4.84
N VAL A 56 5.59 -2.14 -4.68
CA VAL A 56 6.46 -2.84 -5.62
C VAL A 56 5.61 -3.48 -6.72
N LEU A 57 5.92 -3.17 -7.98
CA LEU A 57 5.24 -3.66 -9.18
C LEU A 57 6.19 -4.53 -10.01
N ASP A 58 5.67 -5.56 -10.69
CA ASP A 58 6.45 -6.32 -11.69
C ASP A 58 6.43 -5.57 -13.04
N ALA A 59 7.60 -5.30 -13.61
CA ALA A 59 7.72 -4.53 -14.85
C ALA A 59 7.02 -5.16 -16.07
N ARG A 60 6.72 -6.47 -16.02
CA ARG A 60 6.03 -7.18 -17.11
C ARG A 60 4.53 -6.90 -17.14
N ASP A 61 3.92 -6.72 -15.97
CA ASP A 61 2.50 -6.39 -15.81
C ASP A 61 2.30 -5.48 -14.58
N PRO A 62 2.65 -4.20 -14.68
CA PRO A 62 2.54 -3.29 -13.54
C PRO A 62 1.10 -3.01 -13.17
N LEU A 63 0.15 -3.05 -14.11
CA LEU A 63 -1.26 -2.76 -13.84
C LEU A 63 -1.94 -3.91 -13.11
N GLY A 64 -1.64 -5.17 -13.47
CA GLY A 64 -2.15 -6.33 -12.75
C GLY A 64 -1.59 -6.47 -11.33
N CYS A 65 -0.42 -5.89 -11.05
CA CYS A 65 0.18 -5.87 -9.72
C CYS A 65 -0.29 -4.69 -8.84
N ARG A 66 -1.12 -3.78 -9.35
CA ARG A 66 -1.63 -2.64 -8.58
C ARG A 66 -2.85 -3.00 -7.74
N CYS A 67 -3.01 -2.27 -6.65
CA CYS A 67 -4.15 -2.40 -5.76
C CYS A 67 -4.70 -1.01 -5.43
N PRO A 68 -5.59 -0.45 -6.29
CA PRO A 68 -6.15 0.89 -6.10
C PRO A 68 -6.79 1.10 -4.72
N GLN A 69 -7.38 0.04 -4.16
CA GLN A 69 -7.97 0.04 -2.83
C GLN A 69 -6.96 0.39 -1.73
N VAL A 70 -5.80 -0.25 -1.77
CA VAL A 70 -4.70 0.01 -0.83
C VAL A 70 -4.13 1.41 -1.06
N GLU A 71 -3.98 1.82 -2.31
CA GLU A 71 -3.50 3.16 -2.66
C GLU A 71 -4.42 4.25 -2.07
N GLN A 72 -5.75 4.10 -2.22
CA GLN A 72 -6.74 5.00 -1.63
C GLN A 72 -6.72 4.99 -0.10
N ALA A 73 -6.58 3.82 0.51
CA ALA A 73 -6.45 3.72 1.97
C ALA A 73 -5.23 4.51 2.48
N VAL A 74 -4.09 4.40 1.80
CA VAL A 74 -2.87 5.16 2.15
C VAL A 74 -3.08 6.66 1.98
N LEU A 75 -3.67 7.09 0.87
CA LEU A 75 -3.90 8.52 0.57
C LEU A 75 -4.89 9.17 1.55
N THR A 76 -5.87 8.42 2.04
CA THR A 76 -6.87 8.91 3.00
C THR A 76 -6.41 8.84 4.45
N SER A 77 -5.36 8.06 4.76
CA SER A 77 -4.88 7.84 6.14
C SER A 77 -4.17 9.06 6.76
N GLY A 78 -3.72 10.05 5.98
CA GLY A 78 -3.17 11.28 6.55
C GLY A 78 -2.47 12.23 5.57
N LYS A 79 -2.38 13.51 5.95
CA LYS A 79 -1.92 14.61 5.06
C LYS A 79 -0.45 14.52 4.60
N ASN A 80 0.39 13.77 5.29
CA ASN A 80 1.84 13.72 5.03
C ASN A 80 2.34 12.35 4.54
N LYS A 81 1.43 11.40 4.28
CA LYS A 81 1.79 10.07 3.80
C LYS A 81 2.11 10.15 2.30
N LYS A 82 3.23 9.54 1.89
CA LYS A 82 3.65 9.50 0.48
C LYS A 82 3.60 8.07 -0.05
N LEU A 83 3.03 7.89 -1.23
CA LEU A 83 3.06 6.63 -1.96
C LEU A 83 4.05 6.73 -3.13
N ILE A 84 4.96 5.76 -3.25
CA ILE A 84 5.94 5.66 -4.33
C ILE A 84 5.80 4.30 -4.99
N LEU A 85 5.82 4.26 -6.32
CA LEU A 85 5.83 3.03 -7.09
C LEU A 85 7.28 2.59 -7.36
N LEU A 86 7.57 1.32 -7.11
CA LEU A 86 8.85 0.70 -7.43
C LEU A 86 8.64 -0.38 -8.50
N LEU A 87 9.03 -0.06 -9.73
CA LEU A 87 8.93 -0.98 -10.86
C LEU A 87 10.12 -1.93 -10.84
N ASN A 88 9.92 -3.16 -10.37
CA ASN A 88 10.93 -4.19 -10.17
C ASN A 88 11.01 -5.16 -11.36
N LYS A 89 12.11 -5.92 -11.45
CA LYS A 89 12.41 -6.90 -12.53
C LYS A 89 12.48 -6.25 -13.92
N ILE A 90 13.00 -5.03 -13.99
CA ILE A 90 13.11 -4.28 -15.25
C ILE A 90 14.01 -4.95 -16.29
N ASP A 91 14.86 -5.87 -15.85
CA ASP A 91 15.72 -6.70 -16.70
C ASP A 91 14.94 -7.71 -17.57
N LEU A 92 13.68 -7.97 -17.24
CA LEU A 92 12.83 -8.92 -17.98
C LEU A 92 12.03 -8.27 -19.11
N ILE A 93 12.17 -6.97 -19.35
CA ILE A 93 11.47 -6.25 -20.42
C ILE A 93 12.44 -5.44 -21.28
N PRO A 94 12.11 -5.19 -22.56
CA PRO A 94 12.88 -4.27 -23.39
C PRO A 94 12.91 -2.86 -22.80
N ARG A 95 14.01 -2.13 -23.04
CA ARG A 95 14.21 -0.76 -22.52
C ARG A 95 13.09 0.19 -22.96
N ASP A 96 12.64 0.08 -24.22
CA ASP A 96 11.56 0.93 -24.74
C ASP A 96 10.24 0.72 -24.00
N ASN A 97 9.96 -0.51 -23.54
CA ASN A 97 8.77 -0.80 -22.72
C ASN A 97 8.92 -0.22 -21.32
N LEU A 98 10.12 -0.31 -20.73
CA LEU A 98 10.40 0.32 -19.44
C LEU A 98 10.17 1.83 -19.48
N ASP A 99 10.68 2.51 -20.51
CA ASP A 99 10.53 3.95 -20.67
C ASP A 99 9.05 4.36 -20.83
N LYS A 100 8.26 3.57 -21.58
CA LYS A 100 6.81 3.75 -21.70
C LYS A 100 6.10 3.58 -20.35
N TRP A 101 6.45 2.54 -19.58
CA TRP A 101 5.86 2.31 -18.26
C TRP A 101 6.20 3.43 -17.28
N LEU A 102 7.45 3.87 -17.24
CA LEU A 102 7.87 5.00 -16.41
C LEU A 102 7.11 6.28 -16.79
N LYS A 103 6.96 6.56 -18.09
CA LYS A 103 6.19 7.72 -18.55
C LYS A 103 4.71 7.61 -18.16
N TYR A 104 4.12 6.43 -18.26
CA TYR A 104 2.72 6.19 -17.88
C TYR A 104 2.50 6.36 -16.38
N LEU A 105 3.24 5.62 -15.55
CA LEU A 105 3.04 5.55 -14.10
C LEU A 105 3.40 6.86 -13.39
N ARG A 106 4.38 7.63 -13.90
CA ARG A 106 4.76 8.94 -13.34
C ARG A 106 3.68 10.01 -13.47
N ASN A 107 2.65 9.80 -14.29
CA ASN A 107 1.49 10.70 -14.32
C ASN A 107 0.60 10.53 -13.08
N GLU A 108 0.70 9.40 -12.38
CA GLU A 108 -0.11 9.09 -11.20
C GLU A 108 0.71 9.22 -9.92
N PHE A 109 1.86 8.54 -9.83
CA PHE A 109 2.71 8.52 -8.65
C PHE A 109 4.19 8.55 -9.01
N PRO A 110 5.06 9.10 -8.13
CA PRO A 110 6.50 8.99 -8.30
C PRO A 110 6.91 7.52 -8.50
N THR A 111 7.57 7.23 -9.62
CA THR A 111 7.90 5.86 -10.01
C THR A 111 9.39 5.70 -10.29
N ILE A 112 9.99 4.70 -9.64
CA ILE A 112 11.40 4.36 -9.73
C ILE A 112 11.55 2.98 -10.38
N ALA A 113 12.43 2.87 -11.38
CA ALA A 113 12.81 1.59 -11.96
C ALA A 113 13.90 0.92 -11.10
N PHE A 114 13.72 -0.37 -10.81
CA PHE A 114 14.65 -1.14 -9.98
C PHE A 114 14.99 -2.48 -10.63
N ARG A 115 16.30 -2.74 -10.72
CA ARG A 115 16.84 -4.04 -11.09
C ARG A 115 17.36 -4.71 -9.84
N SER A 116 16.65 -5.72 -9.36
CA SER A 116 17.09 -6.59 -8.26
C SER A 116 18.21 -7.53 -8.73
N SER A 117 19.40 -7.01 -9.04
CA SER A 117 20.59 -7.85 -9.23
C SER A 117 21.38 -7.86 -7.92
N THR A 118 21.45 -9.00 -7.26
CA THR A 118 22.24 -9.21 -6.04
C THR A 118 23.73 -9.41 -6.32
N GLN A 119 24.22 -9.00 -7.50
CA GLN A 119 25.60 -9.28 -7.91
C GLN A 119 26.59 -8.46 -7.06
N ASN A 120 27.13 -9.12 -6.04
CA ASN A 120 28.27 -8.74 -5.19
C ASN A 120 28.16 -7.45 -4.33
N GLN A 121 26.98 -6.94 -4.00
CA GLN A 121 26.85 -5.96 -2.90
C GLN A 121 26.52 -6.65 -1.58
N ARG A 122 27.51 -7.32 -0.98
CA ARG A 122 27.44 -7.72 0.45
C ARG A 122 27.93 -6.60 1.38
N ASP A 123 28.76 -5.68 0.88
CA ASP A 123 29.56 -4.80 1.75
C ASP A 123 29.27 -3.29 1.63
N ARG A 124 28.22 -2.85 0.90
CA ARG A 124 27.91 -1.41 0.71
C ARG A 124 26.42 -1.06 0.67
N LEU A 125 25.65 -1.49 1.66
CA LEU A 125 24.25 -1.02 1.87
C LEU A 125 24.19 0.34 2.60
N GLY A 126 25.27 1.11 2.57
CA GLY A 126 25.46 2.31 3.40
C GLY A 126 24.64 3.51 2.95
N HIS A 127 23.89 4.08 3.90
CA HIS A 127 23.16 5.35 3.83
C HIS A 127 23.89 6.44 3.02
N VAL A 128 23.28 6.88 1.93
CA VAL A 128 23.56 8.21 1.40
C VAL A 128 22.91 9.20 2.37
N LYS A 129 23.71 9.89 3.19
CA LYS A 129 23.23 11.10 3.84
C LYS A 129 22.98 12.12 2.74
N ALA A 130 21.70 12.40 2.46
CA ALA A 130 21.33 13.55 1.66
C ALA A 130 21.80 14.80 2.42
N SER A 131 22.83 15.47 1.90
CA SER A 131 23.18 16.80 2.36
C SER A 131 22.22 17.78 1.70
N LEU A 132 21.51 18.55 2.53
CA LEU A 132 20.87 19.80 2.12
C LEU A 132 21.93 20.88 1.90
#